data_AF-A0A3B0YYK3-F1
#
_entry.id   AF-A0A3B0YYK3-F1
#
_cell.length_a   1.000
_cell.length_b   1.000
_cell.length_c   1.000
_cell.angle_alpha   90.00
_cell.angle_beta   90.00
_cell.angle_gamma   90.00
#
_symmetry.space_group_name_H-M   'P 1'
#
loop_
_entity.id
_entity.type
_entity.pdbx_description
1 polymer ?
#
loop_
_entity_poly.entity_id
_entity_poly.type
_entity_poly.pdbx_seq_one_letter_code
_entity_poly.pdbx_strand_id
1 'polypeptide(L)' 'MKLKNAISWFEIPVSDFERAITFYETVLGIELKREKMDGIDLAVFPADELAITGALIKADFLQPGEQ' A
#
# COMPACT_ATOMS: atom_id res chain seq x y z
N MET A 1 8.97 -16.75 20.68
CA MET A 1 8.60 -16.36 19.30
C MET A 1 8.79 -14.85 19.21
N LYS A 2 9.89 -14.37 18.58
CA LYS A 2 10.21 -12.93 18.52
C LYS A 2 9.28 -12.28 17.49
N LEU A 3 8.45 -11.31 17.90
CA LEU A 3 7.90 -10.32 16.98
C LEU A 3 9.10 -9.54 16.40
N LYS A 4 9.59 -9.98 15.25
CA LYS A 4 10.46 -9.16 14.42
C LYS A 4 9.50 -8.29 13.61
N ASN A 5 9.61 -6.98 13.79
CA ASN A 5 8.86 -5.91 13.14
C ASN A 5 7.70 -5.36 14.00
N ALA A 6 7.97 -4.23 14.67
CA ALA A 6 6.96 -3.43 15.39
C ALA A 6 6.07 -2.60 14.45
N ILE A 7 6.43 -2.53 13.16
CA ILE A 7 5.62 -1.96 12.08
C ILE A 7 5.30 -3.14 11.15
N SER A 8 4.07 -3.64 11.22
CA SER A 8 3.60 -4.78 10.44
C SER A 8 2.95 -4.38 9.12
N TRP A 9 2.60 -3.10 8.97
CA TRP A 9 1.78 -2.58 7.88
C TRP A 9 2.01 -1.07 7.73
N PHE A 10 2.13 -0.56 6.52
CA PHE A 10 2.11 0.88 6.23
C PHE A 10 1.10 1.20 5.14
N GLU A 11 0.59 2.42 5.14
CA GLU A 11 -0.36 2.89 4.14
C GLU A 11 0.18 4.15 3.48
N ILE A 12 0.10 4.21 2.16
CA ILE A 12 0.47 5.40 1.38
C ILE A 12 -0.83 5.96 0.80
N PRO A 13 -1.33 7.09 1.32
CA PRO A 13 -2.46 7.78 0.72
C PRO A 13 -2.12 8.23 -0.70
N VAL A 14 -3.03 7.99 -1.63
CA VAL A 14 -2.87 8.38 -3.04
C VAL A 14 -4.08 9.18 -3.51
N SER A 15 -3.83 10.30 -4.18
CA SER A 15 -4.88 11.15 -4.76
C SER A 15 -5.46 10.55 -6.05
N ASP A 16 -4.65 9.80 -6.79
CA ASP A 16 -5.02 9.08 -8.00
C ASP A 16 -4.49 7.64 -7.90
N PHE A 17 -5.41 6.70 -7.72
CA PHE A 17 -5.10 5.30 -7.41
C PHE A 17 -4.46 4.57 -8.60
N GLU A 18 -5.04 4.68 -9.79
CA GLU A 18 -4.52 4.00 -10.98
C GLU A 18 -3.17 4.56 -11.42
N ARG A 19 -2.99 5.88 -11.32
CA ARG A 19 -1.69 6.51 -11.59
C ARG A 19 -0.64 6.05 -10.59
N ALA A 20 -0.99 5.97 -9.30
CA ALA A 20 -0.05 5.53 -8.27
C ALA A 20 0.34 4.06 -8.45
N ILE A 21 -0.63 3.18 -8.75
CA ILE A 21 -0.34 1.78 -9.09
C ILE A 21 0.68 1.72 -10.23
N THR A 22 0.38 2.37 -11.35
CA THR A 22 1.25 2.37 -12.53
C THR A 22 2.66 2.86 -12.18
N PHE A 23 2.76 3.94 -11.39
CA PHE A 23 4.04 4.49 -10.97
C PHE A 23 4.86 3.49 -10.12
N TYR A 24 4.26 2.93 -9.07
CA TYR A 24 4.96 2.03 -8.15
C TYR A 24 5.32 0.70 -8.82
N GLU A 25 4.43 0.13 -9.64
CA GLU A 25 4.72 -1.07 -10.43
C GLU A 25 5.88 -0.82 -11.40
N THR A 26 5.89 0.31 -12.09
CA THR A 26 6.94 0.67 -13.05
C THR A 26 8.28 0.92 -12.36
N VAL A 27 8.29 1.71 -11.27
CA VAL A 27 9.54 2.12 -10.59
C VAL A 27 10.17 0.96 -9.84
N LEU A 28 9.36 0.10 -9.21
CA LEU A 28 9.84 -1.01 -8.40
C LEU A 28 9.94 -2.33 -9.18
N GLY A 29 9.35 -2.41 -10.38
CA GLY A 29 9.35 -3.62 -11.20
C GLY A 29 8.55 -4.76 -10.56
N ILE A 30 7.47 -4.42 -9.88
CA ILE A 30 6.59 -5.34 -9.13
C ILE A 30 5.16 -5.24 -9.65
N GLU A 31 4.32 -6.21 -9.30
CA GLU A 31 2.86 -6.11 -9.45
C GLU A 31 2.22 -5.90 -8.09
N LEU A 32 1.34 -4.91 -7.97
CA LEU A 32 0.59 -4.65 -6.76
C LEU A 32 -0.69 -5.49 -6.74
N LYS A 33 -0.99 -6.07 -5.58
CA LYS A 33 -2.23 -6.82 -5.41
C LYS A 33 -3.39 -5.87 -5.14
N ARG A 34 -4.29 -5.71 -6.11
CA ARG A 34 -5.50 -4.91 -5.96
C ARG A 34 -6.52 -5.65 -5.09
N GLU A 35 -6.93 -5.01 -4.01
CA GLU A 35 -7.90 -5.52 -3.05
C GLU A 35 -8.94 -4.44 -2.74
N LYS A 36 -10.11 -4.87 -2.26
CA LYS A 36 -11.16 -3.95 -1.81
C LYS A 36 -11.60 -4.36 -0.42
N MET A 37 -11.37 -3.48 0.56
CA MET A 37 -11.71 -3.73 1.96
C MET A 37 -12.65 -2.64 2.45
N ASP A 38 -13.81 -3.03 2.99
CA ASP A 38 -14.84 -2.11 3.51
C ASP A 38 -15.23 -0.96 2.55
N GLY A 39 -15.19 -1.23 1.23
CA GLY A 39 -15.52 -0.27 0.19
C GLY A 39 -14.36 0.63 -0.26
N ILE A 40 -13.17 0.50 0.35
CA ILE A 40 -11.95 1.25 0.03
C ILE A 40 -11.07 0.41 -0.91
N ASP A 41 -10.59 1.02 -1.98
CA ASP A 41 -9.64 0.39 -2.91
C ASP A 41 -8.21 0.46 -2.34
N LEU A 42 -7.56 -0.71 -2.30
CA LEU A 42 -6.22 -0.93 -1.76
C LEU A 42 -5.34 -1.59 -2.81
N ALA A 43 -4.10 -1.14 -2.95
CA ALA A 43 -3.10 -1.81 -3.78
C ALA A 43 -1.93 -2.24 -2.90
N VAL A 44 -1.88 -3.53 -2.57
CA VAL A 44 -0.97 -4.10 -1.58
C VAL A 44 0.37 -4.45 -2.22
N PHE A 45 1.46 -4.03 -1.57
CA PHE A 45 2.81 -4.38 -1.97
C PHE A 45 3.08 -5.88 -1.74
N PRO A 46 3.67 -6.59 -2.71
CA PRO A 46 4.06 -7.98 -2.52
C PRO A 46 5.13 -8.06 -1.43
N ALA A 47 4.92 -8.97 -0.47
CA ALA A 47 5.81 -9.19 0.64
C ALA A 47 5.88 -10.70 0.94
N ASP A 48 7.07 -11.20 1.28
CA ASP A 48 7.22 -12.54 1.86
C ASP A 48 6.54 -12.59 3.23
N GLU A 49 6.14 -13.77 3.70
CA GLU A 49 5.35 -14.01 4.94
C GLU A 49 5.92 -13.37 6.23
N LEU A 50 7.16 -12.88 6.20
CA LEU A 50 7.89 -12.26 7.32
C LEU A 50 8.32 -10.80 7.05
N ALA A 51 7.97 -10.23 5.90
CA ALA A 51 8.35 -8.89 5.49
C ALA A 51 7.30 -7.84 5.86
N ILE A 52 7.77 -6.60 6.08
CA ILE A 52 6.90 -5.44 6.29
C ILE A 52 6.13 -5.22 4.98
N THR A 53 4.81 -5.32 5.03
CA THR A 53 3.93 -5.07 3.88
C THR A 53 3.24 -3.72 4.04
N GLY A 54 2.56 -3.26 2.99
CA GLY A 54 1.78 -2.03 3.02
C GLY A 54 0.89 -1.92 1.81
N ALA A 55 0.09 -0.86 1.73
CA ALA A 55 -0.80 -0.64 0.61
C ALA A 55 -0.87 0.83 0.18
N LEU A 56 -1.09 1.06 -1.11
CA LEU A 56 -1.64 2.32 -1.58
C LEU A 56 -3.12 2.35 -1.18
N ILE A 57 -3.56 3.43 -0.54
CA ILE A 57 -4.95 3.63 -0.14
C ILE A 57 -5.51 4.89 -0.77
N LYS A 58 -6.68 4.79 -1.39
CA LYS A 58 -7.45 5.96 -1.81
C LYS A 58 -8.57 6.21 -0.81
N ALA A 59 -8.36 7.17 0.08
CA ALA A 59 -9.39 7.65 1.00
C ALA A 59 -9.61 9.15 0.77
N ASP A 60 -10.86 9.56 0.54
CA ASP A 60 -11.21 10.96 0.22
C ASP A 60 -10.84 11.96 1.33
N PHE A 61 -10.50 11.46 2.52
CA PHE A 61 -10.15 12.22 3.72
C PHE A 61 -8.66 12.10 4.12
N LEU A 62 -7.81 11.45 3.32
CA LEU A 62 -6.37 11.34 3.57
C LEU A 62 -5.59 11.94 2.39
N GLN A 63 -4.98 13.12 2.58
CA GLN A 63 -4.15 13.76 1.57
C GLN A 63 -2.68 13.32 1.67
N PRO A 64 -1.98 13.05 0.55
CA PRO A 64 -0.56 12.73 0.58
C PRO A 64 0.26 13.89 1.16
N GLY A 65 1.01 13.65 2.24
CA GLY A 65 1.94 14.61 2.85
C GLY A 65 1.45 15.37 4.09
N GLU A 66 0.31 15.00 4.68
CA GLU A 66 -0.19 15.58 5.95
C GLU A 66 0.19 14.80 7.22
N GLN A 67 1.13 13.86 7.14
CA GLN A 67 1.60 13.05 8.29
C GLN A 67 3.00 13.43 8.78
#